data_AF-A0A7Z9G6W5-F1
#
_entry.id   AF-A0A7Z9G6W5-F1
#
_cell.length_a   1.000
_cell.length_b   1.000
_cell.length_c   1.000
_cell.angle_alpha   90.00
_cell.angle_beta   90.00
_cell.angle_gamma   90.00
#
_symmetry.space_group_name_H-M   'P 1'
#
loop_
_entity.id
_entity.type
_entity.pdbx_description
1 polymer ?
#
loop_
_entity_poly.entity_id
_entity_poly.type
_entity_poly.pdbx_seq_one_letter_code
_entity_poly.pdbx_strand_id
1 'polypeptide(L)'
;MKRSCIIVFALLMSVSVAGAALKKGPYLQRVTQEGITITWQTSSSSAGYVEVHGGASVVMVDSGAKGTLHSTVINGLKKAKDYTYKIFVDGKDSGEGGSFRTAVGPDKAYRFLVYGDNRTQHTQHKKVIAAMMKEQDIAFVLNTGDMVSSGNNESHWQTFFEIETKMLRHWAFFGAVGNHEEYKGHANNFVKYFSLPPGGSDTYYSFRHGNAQFIVVDGHVEIDNPVVCFISQQIAEDCFNEKLMA
;
A
#
# COMPACT_ATOMS: atom_id res chain seq x y z
N MET A 1 12.69 8.93 -75.26
CA MET A 1 11.80 8.53 -74.14
C MET A 1 12.60 8.60 -72.85
N LYS A 2 12.46 9.67 -72.06
CA LYS A 2 13.15 9.82 -70.75
C LYS A 2 12.31 9.11 -69.68
N ARG A 3 12.88 8.10 -69.02
CA ARG A 3 12.25 7.39 -67.90
C ARG A 3 12.53 8.15 -66.62
N SER A 4 11.50 8.80 -66.06
CA SER A 4 11.58 9.43 -64.74
C SER A 4 11.50 8.35 -63.65
N CYS A 5 12.55 8.21 -62.84
CA CYS A 5 12.50 7.44 -61.59
C CYS A 5 11.80 8.29 -60.52
N ILE A 6 10.67 7.80 -60.02
CA ILE A 6 10.00 8.36 -58.85
C ILE A 6 10.58 7.64 -57.63
N ILE A 7 11.33 8.36 -56.80
CA ILE A 7 11.80 7.88 -55.51
C ILE A 7 10.68 8.16 -54.50
N VAL A 8 10.02 7.10 -54.02
CA VAL A 8 9.03 7.18 -52.96
C VAL A 8 9.76 7.15 -51.62
N PHE A 9 9.82 8.28 -50.92
CA PHE A 9 10.26 8.34 -49.53
C PHE A 9 9.14 7.80 -48.64
N ALA A 10 9.30 6.58 -48.13
CA ALA A 10 8.43 6.04 -47.09
C ALA A 10 8.76 6.72 -45.76
N LEU A 11 7.89 7.62 -45.30
CA LEU A 11 7.97 8.26 -43.99
C LEU A 11 7.60 7.23 -42.92
N LEU A 12 8.61 6.60 -42.31
CA LEU A 12 8.43 5.73 -41.14
C LEU A 12 8.05 6.60 -39.93
N MET A 13 6.74 6.75 -39.68
CA MET A 13 6.27 7.30 -38.41
C MET A 13 6.54 6.28 -37.30
N SER A 14 7.51 6.58 -36.43
CA SER A 14 7.71 5.82 -35.19
C SER A 14 6.55 6.12 -34.24
N VAL A 15 5.61 5.18 -34.13
CA VAL A 15 4.59 5.21 -33.08
C VAL A 15 5.29 4.96 -31.76
N SER A 16 5.47 5.99 -30.94
CA SER A 16 5.90 5.80 -29.55
C SER A 16 4.76 5.11 -28.81
N VAL A 17 4.90 3.81 -28.54
CA VAL A 17 4.01 3.14 -27.59
C VAL A 17 4.26 3.79 -26.23
N ALA A 18 3.28 4.54 -25.72
CA ALA A 18 3.34 5.07 -24.37
C ALA A 18 3.51 3.90 -23.39
N GLY A 19 4.54 3.96 -22.55
CA GLY A 19 4.78 2.94 -21.53
C GLY A 19 3.61 2.85 -20.53
N ALA A 20 3.47 1.72 -19.85
CA ALA A 20 2.43 1.56 -18.84
C ALA A 20 2.63 2.57 -17.69
N ALA A 21 1.66 3.45 -17.49
CA ALA A 21 1.70 4.47 -16.43
C ALA A 21 1.09 3.92 -15.14
N LEU A 22 1.47 4.47 -13.98
CA LEU A 22 0.82 4.11 -12.72
C LEU A 22 -0.60 4.70 -12.67
N LYS A 23 -1.59 3.84 -12.38
CA LYS A 23 -2.98 4.20 -12.12
C LYS A 23 -3.29 4.38 -10.64
N LYS A 24 -2.69 3.53 -9.78
CA LYS A 24 -2.81 3.60 -8.32
C LYS A 24 -1.44 3.42 -7.70
N GLY A 25 -1.15 4.24 -6.69
CA GLY A 25 0.07 4.13 -5.90
C GLY A 25 1.28 4.92 -6.44
N PRO A 26 2.49 4.54 -6.00
CA PRO A 26 2.76 3.44 -5.07
C PRO A 26 2.15 3.70 -3.69
N TYR A 27 1.82 2.62 -2.97
CA TYR A 27 1.33 2.68 -1.60
C TYR A 27 2.01 1.64 -0.72
N LEU A 28 2.21 2.04 0.53
CA LEU A 28 3.01 1.30 1.51
C LEU A 28 2.11 0.51 2.45
N GLN A 29 2.50 -0.73 2.73
CA GLN A 29 1.74 -1.67 3.54
C GLN A 29 2.70 -2.51 4.40
N ARG A 30 2.18 -3.16 5.45
CA ARG A 30 2.92 -4.17 6.24
C ARG A 30 4.33 -3.73 6.67
N VAL A 31 4.49 -2.48 7.13
CA VAL A 31 5.77 -2.04 7.68
C VAL A 31 6.09 -2.83 8.93
N THR A 32 7.31 -3.37 9.00
CA THR A 32 7.85 -4.07 10.17
C THR A 32 9.17 -3.43 10.57
N GLN A 33 9.82 -3.97 11.61
CA GLN A 33 11.17 -3.52 11.98
C GLN A 33 12.20 -3.78 10.88
N GLU A 34 11.97 -4.76 10.01
CA GLU A 34 12.98 -5.23 9.05
C GLU A 34 12.45 -5.33 7.62
N GLY A 35 11.28 -4.78 7.36
CA GLY A 35 10.66 -4.90 6.04
C GLY A 35 9.46 -4.00 5.82
N ILE A 36 8.97 -4.04 4.60
CA ILE A 36 7.79 -3.32 4.13
C ILE A 36 7.21 -4.01 2.89
N THR A 37 5.93 -3.79 2.60
CA THR A 37 5.31 -4.15 1.33
C THR A 37 5.00 -2.89 0.53
N ILE A 38 5.40 -2.87 -0.75
CA ILE A 38 5.14 -1.75 -1.66
C ILE A 38 4.28 -2.27 -2.80
N THR A 39 3.16 -1.59 -3.06
CA THR A 39 2.15 -2.03 -4.02
C THR A 39 1.80 -0.89 -4.97
N TRP A 40 1.55 -1.20 -6.24
CA TRP A 40 1.12 -0.23 -7.25
C TRP A 40 0.34 -0.93 -8.36
N GLN A 41 -0.44 -0.16 -9.11
CA GLN A 41 -1.17 -0.64 -10.28
C GLN A 41 -0.78 0.16 -11.52
N THR A 42 -0.51 -0.52 -12.64
CA THR A 42 -0.22 0.08 -13.95
C THR A 42 -1.43 0.06 -14.88
N SER A 43 -1.39 0.88 -15.93
CA SER A 43 -2.47 1.04 -16.91
C SER A 43 -2.66 -0.15 -17.84
N SER A 44 -1.62 -0.98 -18.01
CA SER A 44 -1.56 -2.17 -18.86
C SER A 44 -0.54 -3.16 -18.31
N SER A 45 -0.64 -4.44 -18.71
CA SER A 45 0.29 -5.46 -18.24
C SER A 45 1.74 -5.10 -18.52
N SER A 46 2.58 -5.12 -17.49
CA SER A 46 3.99 -4.69 -17.51
C SER A 46 4.83 -5.54 -16.56
N ALA A 47 6.16 -5.54 -16.73
CA ALA A 47 7.07 -5.94 -15.64
C ALA A 47 7.23 -4.78 -14.65
N GLY A 48 7.34 -5.07 -13.36
CA GLY A 48 7.44 -4.06 -12.31
C GLY A 48 8.58 -4.35 -11.33
N TYR A 49 9.31 -3.32 -10.94
CA TYR A 49 10.42 -3.43 -9.98
C TYR A 49 10.40 -2.28 -8.98
N VAL A 50 10.94 -2.54 -7.78
CA VAL A 50 11.18 -1.53 -6.76
C VAL A 50 12.67 -1.43 -6.50
N GLU A 51 13.20 -0.21 -6.52
CA GLU A 51 14.52 0.12 -5.99
C GLU A 51 14.37 0.78 -4.62
N VAL A 52 15.01 0.24 -3.58
CA VAL A 52 15.01 0.79 -2.22
C VAL A 52 16.41 1.25 -1.85
N HIS A 53 16.54 2.49 -1.37
CA HIS A 53 17.82 3.09 -0.97
C HIS A 53 17.84 3.40 0.52
N GLY A 54 18.93 3.00 1.20
CA GLY A 54 19.15 3.30 2.61
C GLY A 54 20.62 3.57 2.91
N GLY A 55 21.10 4.78 2.63
CA GLY A 55 22.52 5.11 2.66
C GLY A 55 23.24 4.54 1.44
N ALA A 56 24.35 3.83 1.63
CA ALA A 56 25.07 3.16 0.53
C ALA A 56 24.43 1.84 0.05
N SER A 57 23.41 1.35 0.75
CA SER A 57 22.70 0.10 0.39
C SER A 57 21.59 0.38 -0.61
N VAL A 58 21.56 -0.40 -1.68
CA VAL A 58 20.48 -0.43 -2.68
C VAL A 58 19.95 -1.86 -2.76
N VAL A 59 18.63 -2.01 -2.71
CA VAL A 59 17.94 -3.30 -2.89
C VAL A 59 17.01 -3.15 -4.09
N MET A 60 17.22 -3.98 -5.10
CA MET A 60 16.31 -4.12 -6.25
C MET A 60 15.46 -5.37 -6.06
N VAL A 61 14.14 -5.22 -6.18
CA VAL A 61 13.21 -6.34 -6.03
C VAL A 61 12.22 -6.37 -7.18
N ASP A 62 12.11 -7.52 -7.83
CA ASP A 62 11.12 -7.82 -8.87
C ASP A 62 9.74 -8.07 -8.22
N SER A 63 8.67 -7.55 -8.83
CA SER A 63 7.29 -7.80 -8.42
C SER A 63 6.71 -9.12 -8.96
N GLY A 64 7.48 -9.87 -9.76
CA GLY A 64 7.14 -11.18 -10.29
C GLY A 64 6.64 -11.14 -11.74
N ALA A 65 5.64 -11.98 -12.04
CA ALA A 65 5.10 -12.09 -13.38
C ALA A 65 4.50 -10.77 -13.89
N LYS A 66 4.52 -10.56 -15.22
CA LYS A 66 3.89 -9.39 -15.82
C LYS A 66 2.41 -9.34 -15.50
N GLY A 67 1.94 -8.17 -15.11
CA GLY A 67 0.56 -7.93 -14.72
C GLY A 67 0.28 -6.44 -14.61
N THR A 68 -0.92 -6.11 -14.15
CA THR A 68 -1.32 -4.71 -13.89
C THR A 68 -1.25 -4.35 -12.42
N LEU A 69 -1.33 -5.32 -11.51
CA LEU A 69 -1.19 -5.10 -10.07
C LEU A 69 0.11 -5.74 -9.62
N HIS A 70 0.94 -4.94 -8.95
CA HIS A 70 2.27 -5.32 -8.49
C HIS A 70 2.32 -5.15 -6.98
N SER A 71 2.88 -6.13 -6.28
CA SER A 71 3.11 -6.07 -4.84
C SER A 71 4.42 -6.76 -4.51
N THR A 72 5.26 -6.09 -3.72
CA THR A 72 6.61 -6.55 -3.43
C THR A 72 6.89 -6.46 -1.94
N VAL A 73 7.27 -7.59 -1.33
CA VAL A 73 7.75 -7.63 0.05
C VAL A 73 9.26 -7.42 0.06
N ILE A 74 9.71 -6.38 0.74
CA ILE A 74 11.13 -6.10 0.98
C ILE A 74 11.43 -6.47 2.43
N ASN A 75 12.44 -7.32 2.64
CA ASN A 75 12.90 -7.77 3.96
C ASN A 75 14.39 -7.45 4.15
N GLY A 76 14.92 -7.74 5.35
CA GLY A 76 16.34 -7.53 5.66
C GLY A 76 16.74 -6.06 5.81
N LEU A 77 15.76 -5.18 6.00
CA LEU A 77 15.98 -3.76 6.28
C LEU A 77 16.44 -3.57 7.73
N LYS A 78 17.15 -2.47 7.99
CA LYS A 78 17.55 -2.11 9.35
C LYS A 78 16.37 -1.48 10.08
N LYS A 79 16.26 -1.74 11.38
CA LYS A 79 15.22 -1.21 12.27
C LYS A 79 15.31 0.31 12.43
N ALA A 80 14.16 0.95 12.64
CA ALA A 80 14.04 2.38 12.92
C ALA A 80 14.83 3.28 11.95
N LYS A 81 14.87 2.94 10.67
CA LYS A 81 15.68 3.60 9.65
C LYS A 81 14.84 4.12 8.49
N ASP A 82 15.19 5.31 8.02
CA ASP A 82 14.57 5.95 6.85
C ASP A 82 15.13 5.38 5.54
N TYR A 83 14.24 5.19 4.58
CA TYR A 83 14.50 4.70 3.24
C TYR A 83 13.78 5.56 2.20
N THR A 84 14.36 5.66 1.01
CA THR A 84 13.64 6.15 -0.18
C THR A 84 13.48 5.01 -1.16
N TYR A 85 12.48 5.10 -2.04
CA TYR A 85 12.28 4.08 -3.07
C TYR A 85 11.78 4.66 -4.38
N LYS A 86 12.02 3.93 -5.46
CA LYS A 86 11.57 4.23 -6.82
C LYS A 86 10.89 3.03 -7.45
N ILE A 87 9.90 3.30 -8.30
CA ILE A 87 9.21 2.29 -9.08
C ILE A 87 9.72 2.30 -10.52
N PHE A 88 10.03 1.11 -11.04
CA PHE A 88 10.41 0.91 -12.43
C PHE A 88 9.36 0.06 -13.13
N VAL A 89 9.02 0.43 -14.37
CA VAL A 89 8.06 -0.26 -15.22
C VAL A 89 8.73 -0.61 -16.55
N ASP A 90 8.70 -1.91 -16.90
CA ASP A 90 9.42 -2.48 -18.05
C ASP A 90 10.88 -1.98 -18.15
N GLY A 91 11.56 -1.94 -17.00
CA GLY A 91 12.98 -1.57 -16.88
C GLY A 91 13.27 -0.06 -16.95
N LYS A 92 12.25 0.80 -16.97
CA LYS A 92 12.41 2.27 -16.99
C LYS A 92 11.94 2.90 -15.67
N ASP A 93 12.65 3.91 -15.20
CA ASP A 93 12.21 4.73 -14.05
C ASP A 93 10.86 5.36 -14.40
N SER A 94 9.84 5.08 -13.60
CA SER A 94 8.49 5.62 -13.82
C SER A 94 8.37 7.08 -13.43
N GLY A 95 9.36 7.65 -12.73
CA GLY A 95 9.27 8.94 -12.05
C GLY A 95 8.48 8.90 -10.74
N GLU A 96 7.93 7.73 -10.38
CA GLU A 96 7.12 7.53 -9.18
C GLU A 96 7.90 6.83 -8.08
N GLY A 97 7.61 7.20 -6.83
CA GLY A 97 8.33 6.72 -5.66
C GLY A 97 7.88 7.42 -4.40
N GLY A 98 8.66 7.24 -3.34
CA GLY A 98 8.36 7.78 -2.03
C GLY A 98 9.47 7.51 -1.01
N SER A 99 9.10 7.57 0.26
CA SER A 99 9.98 7.28 1.38
C SER A 99 9.23 6.53 2.47
N PHE A 100 9.93 5.87 3.36
CA PHE A 100 9.32 5.24 4.53
C PHE A 100 10.34 5.08 5.64
N ARG A 101 9.86 4.79 6.84
CA ARG A 101 10.70 4.41 7.98
C ARG A 101 10.30 3.02 8.46
N THR A 102 11.27 2.14 8.66
CA THR A 102 11.00 0.83 9.30
C THR A 102 10.57 1.02 10.76
N ALA A 103 9.76 0.09 11.26
CA ALA A 103 9.17 0.21 12.58
C ALA A 103 10.22 0.27 13.70
N VAL A 104 9.85 0.93 14.79
CA VAL A 104 10.70 1.06 15.99
C VAL A 104 10.58 -0.15 16.93
N GLY A 105 11.53 -0.26 17.86
CA GLY A 105 11.50 -1.21 18.98
C GLY A 105 10.49 -0.83 20.06
N PRO A 106 10.14 -1.77 20.98
CA PRO A 106 9.24 -1.51 22.10
C PRO A 106 9.75 -0.46 23.08
N ASP A 107 11.04 -0.13 23.05
CA ASP A 107 11.67 0.88 23.88
C ASP A 107 11.60 2.31 23.31
N LYS A 108 10.92 2.50 22.17
CA LYS A 108 10.89 3.79 21.45
C LYS A 108 9.45 4.28 21.25
N ALA A 109 9.25 5.55 21.57
CA ALA A 109 8.01 6.25 21.26
C ALA A 109 7.83 6.44 19.75
N TYR A 110 6.58 6.49 19.31
CA TYR A 110 6.20 6.72 17.93
C TYR A 110 4.86 7.46 17.87
N ARG A 111 4.56 8.08 16.73
CA ARG A 111 3.28 8.73 16.44
C ARG A 111 2.63 8.02 15.26
N PHE A 112 1.32 7.92 15.27
CA PHE A 112 0.53 7.42 14.15
C PHE A 112 -0.75 8.23 14.04
N LEU A 113 -1.38 8.19 12.86
CA LEU A 113 -2.65 8.88 12.61
C LEU A 113 -3.78 7.86 12.50
N VAL A 114 -4.97 8.25 12.97
CA VAL A 114 -6.19 7.45 12.85
C VAL A 114 -7.29 8.31 12.24
N TYR A 115 -7.99 7.79 11.24
CA TYR A 115 -9.16 8.41 10.62
C TYR A 115 -10.04 7.33 9.97
N GLY A 116 -11.20 7.67 9.45
CA GLY A 116 -12.08 6.73 8.75
C GLY A 116 -13.33 7.42 8.22
N ASP A 117 -14.29 6.64 7.71
CA ASP A 117 -15.56 7.13 7.14
C ASP A 117 -15.35 8.17 6.03
N ASN A 118 -14.26 8.03 5.27
CA ASN A 118 -13.86 8.97 4.22
C ASN A 118 -14.47 8.65 2.84
N ARG A 119 -15.47 7.77 2.79
CA ARG A 119 -16.13 7.29 1.57
C ARG A 119 -16.77 8.34 0.67
N THR A 120 -17.07 9.53 1.19
CA THR A 120 -17.78 10.61 0.48
C THR A 120 -17.13 11.97 0.75
N GLN A 121 -17.76 13.06 0.29
CA GLN A 121 -17.31 14.44 0.52
C GLN A 121 -15.83 14.64 0.14
N HIS A 122 -15.45 14.19 -1.05
CA HIS A 122 -14.05 14.14 -1.51
C HIS A 122 -13.28 15.45 -1.34
N THR A 123 -13.94 16.61 -1.42
CA THR A 123 -13.31 17.91 -1.13
C THR A 123 -12.87 18.02 0.33
N GLN A 124 -13.66 17.54 1.28
CA GLN A 124 -13.32 17.53 2.70
C GLN A 124 -12.31 16.45 3.02
N HIS A 125 -12.46 15.26 2.42
CA HIS A 125 -11.47 14.19 2.53
C HIS A 125 -10.07 14.68 2.09
N LYS A 126 -9.96 15.38 0.95
CA LYS A 126 -8.71 16.03 0.51
C LYS A 126 -8.15 17.01 1.55
N LYS A 127 -8.99 17.74 2.29
CA LYS A 127 -8.54 18.64 3.36
C LYS A 127 -8.02 17.89 4.58
N VAL A 128 -8.65 16.76 4.94
CA VAL A 128 -8.16 15.87 5.99
C VAL A 128 -6.78 15.34 5.62
N ILE A 129 -6.60 14.82 4.40
CA ILE A 129 -5.27 14.37 3.93
C ILE A 129 -4.26 15.52 3.93
N ALA A 130 -4.64 16.71 3.45
CA ALA A 130 -3.76 17.87 3.49
C ALA A 130 -3.39 18.32 4.91
N ALA A 131 -4.24 18.10 5.91
CA ALA A 131 -3.94 18.35 7.32
C ALA A 131 -2.99 17.29 7.87
N MET A 132 -3.28 16.00 7.63
CA MET A 132 -2.42 14.87 8.01
C MET A 132 -1.00 15.05 7.49
N MET A 133 -0.83 15.46 6.22
CA MET A 133 0.48 15.69 5.59
C MET A 133 1.31 16.82 6.21
N LYS A 134 0.76 17.60 7.14
CA LYS A 134 1.52 18.61 7.91
C LYS A 134 2.14 18.02 9.18
N GLU A 135 1.71 16.84 9.58
CA GLU A 135 2.25 16.14 10.74
C GLU A 135 3.64 15.56 10.43
N GLN A 136 4.47 15.52 11.47
CA GLN A 136 5.85 15.04 11.40
C GLN A 136 6.02 13.74 12.20
N ASP A 137 7.02 12.95 11.84
CA ASP A 137 7.39 11.72 12.55
C ASP A 137 6.24 10.71 12.69
N ILE A 138 5.37 10.65 11.67
CA ILE A 138 4.28 9.68 11.58
C ILE A 138 4.84 8.34 11.09
N ALA A 139 4.64 7.30 11.89
CA ALA A 139 5.11 5.95 11.62
C ALA A 139 4.20 5.20 10.64
N PHE A 140 2.89 5.37 10.77
CA PHE A 140 1.88 4.76 9.91
C PHE A 140 0.54 5.48 10.05
N VAL A 141 -0.40 5.12 9.18
CA VAL A 141 -1.79 5.57 9.22
C VAL A 141 -2.72 4.36 9.38
N LEU A 142 -3.65 4.46 10.32
CA LEU A 142 -4.72 3.50 10.56
C LEU A 142 -6.04 4.09 10.05
N ASN A 143 -6.70 3.40 9.13
CA ASN A 143 -8.02 3.75 8.65
C ASN A 143 -9.08 2.81 9.26
N THR A 144 -10.14 3.35 9.85
CA THR A 144 -11.15 2.57 10.58
C THR A 144 -12.28 2.02 9.68
N GLY A 145 -12.11 2.05 8.36
CA GLY A 145 -13.07 1.51 7.40
C GLY A 145 -13.95 2.58 6.75
N ASP A 146 -14.83 2.14 5.87
CA ASP A 146 -15.70 2.97 5.04
C ASP A 146 -14.91 3.99 4.21
N MET A 147 -13.95 3.46 3.45
CA MET A 147 -13.03 4.19 2.58
C MET A 147 -13.67 4.59 1.26
N VAL A 148 -14.62 3.81 0.78
CA VAL A 148 -15.30 4.01 -0.50
C VAL A 148 -16.81 3.88 -0.34
N SER A 149 -17.59 4.56 -1.18
CA SER A 149 -19.07 4.50 -1.07
C SER A 149 -19.64 3.13 -1.46
N SER A 150 -18.93 2.36 -2.27
CA SER A 150 -19.30 1.00 -2.66
C SER A 150 -18.05 0.22 -3.03
N GLY A 151 -17.77 -0.83 -2.27
CA GLY A 151 -16.56 -1.63 -2.34
C GLY A 151 -16.43 -2.40 -3.65
N ASN A 152 -17.51 -2.74 -4.33
CA ASN A 152 -17.46 -3.38 -5.65
C ASN A 152 -17.28 -2.40 -6.82
N ASN A 153 -17.28 -1.07 -6.58
CA ASN A 153 -17.10 -0.08 -7.64
C ASN A 153 -15.64 0.39 -7.76
N GLU A 154 -15.00 -0.01 -8.86
CA GLU A 154 -13.61 0.34 -9.17
C GLU A 154 -13.35 1.86 -9.29
N SER A 155 -14.33 2.65 -9.75
CA SER A 155 -14.14 4.11 -9.86
C SER A 155 -14.09 4.79 -8.48
N HIS A 156 -14.77 4.22 -7.48
CA HIS A 156 -14.69 4.72 -6.11
C HIS A 156 -13.31 4.44 -5.51
N TRP A 157 -12.75 3.26 -5.76
CA TRP A 157 -11.36 2.94 -5.38
C TRP A 157 -10.35 3.83 -6.10
N GLN A 158 -10.54 4.08 -7.40
CA GLN A 158 -9.69 5.01 -8.13
C GLN A 158 -9.70 6.41 -7.48
N THR A 159 -10.88 6.92 -7.12
CA THR A 159 -11.03 8.20 -6.41
C THR A 159 -10.33 8.19 -5.05
N PHE A 160 -10.49 7.13 -4.26
CA PHE A 160 -9.80 6.96 -2.99
C PHE A 160 -8.27 7.05 -3.17
N PHE A 161 -7.70 6.22 -4.05
CA PHE A 161 -6.26 6.22 -4.28
C PHE A 161 -5.74 7.57 -4.81
N GLU A 162 -6.49 8.27 -5.66
CA GLU A 162 -6.12 9.62 -6.13
C GLU A 162 -6.05 10.66 -5.01
N ILE A 163 -6.99 10.61 -4.06
CA ILE A 163 -6.99 11.52 -2.90
C ILE A 163 -5.82 11.19 -1.96
N GLU A 164 -5.58 9.90 -1.73
CA GLU A 164 -4.64 9.37 -0.74
C GLU A 164 -3.19 9.31 -1.25
N THR A 165 -2.97 9.47 -2.57
CA THR A 165 -1.68 9.19 -3.24
C THR A 165 -0.47 9.78 -2.52
N LYS A 166 -0.54 11.04 -2.07
CA LYS A 166 0.59 11.68 -1.39
C LYS A 166 0.92 11.02 -0.06
N MET A 167 -0.10 10.71 0.73
CA MET A 167 0.06 10.08 2.04
C MET A 167 0.58 8.65 1.90
N LEU A 168 -0.03 7.87 1.01
CA LEU A 168 0.26 6.45 0.84
C LEU A 168 1.69 6.16 0.34
N ARG A 169 2.36 7.14 -0.28
CA ARG A 169 3.76 7.05 -0.70
C ARG A 169 4.76 7.20 0.43
N HIS A 170 4.32 7.69 1.59
CA HIS A 170 5.19 8.06 2.70
C HIS A 170 4.90 7.27 3.98
N TRP A 171 3.65 6.89 4.20
CA TRP A 171 3.23 6.17 5.40
C TRP A 171 2.55 4.86 5.04
N ALA A 172 2.94 3.81 5.76
CA ALA A 172 2.27 2.52 5.66
C ALA A 172 0.80 2.67 6.08
N PHE A 173 -0.09 2.09 5.29
CA PHE A 173 -1.51 2.13 5.51
C PHE A 173 -2.00 0.80 6.09
N PHE A 174 -2.71 0.90 7.21
CA PHE A 174 -3.43 -0.21 7.82
C PHE A 174 -4.91 0.14 7.78
N GLY A 175 -5.70 -0.61 7.01
CA GLY A 175 -7.13 -0.37 6.86
C GLY A 175 -7.98 -1.44 7.56
N ALA A 176 -9.09 -1.05 8.15
CA ALA A 176 -10.17 -1.95 8.54
C ALA A 176 -11.23 -2.03 7.43
N VAL A 177 -12.04 -3.09 7.44
CA VAL A 177 -13.22 -3.23 6.57
C VAL A 177 -14.43 -2.61 7.26
N GLY A 178 -15.12 -1.69 6.59
CA GLY A 178 -16.44 -1.19 6.97
C GLY A 178 -17.55 -1.81 6.11
N ASN A 179 -18.81 -1.50 6.42
CA ASN A 179 -19.96 -2.06 5.70
C ASN A 179 -20.00 -1.61 4.24
N HIS A 180 -19.34 -0.51 3.88
CA HIS A 180 -19.30 -0.05 2.49
C HIS A 180 -18.21 -0.72 1.65
N GLU A 181 -17.21 -1.37 2.25
CA GLU A 181 -16.22 -2.17 1.53
C GLU A 181 -16.81 -3.50 1.04
N GLU A 182 -17.85 -3.98 1.70
CA GLU A 182 -18.52 -5.23 1.36
C GLU A 182 -19.51 -5.11 0.20
N TYR A 183 -19.59 -6.18 -0.58
CA TYR A 183 -20.68 -6.41 -1.51
C TYR A 183 -21.07 -7.88 -1.48
N LYS A 184 -22.33 -8.16 -1.10
CA LYS A 184 -22.84 -9.53 -0.90
C LYS A 184 -21.99 -10.35 0.09
N GLY A 185 -21.55 -9.73 1.19
CA GLY A 185 -20.74 -10.37 2.23
C GLY A 185 -19.27 -10.59 1.88
N HIS A 186 -18.76 -9.90 0.85
CA HIS A 186 -17.36 -10.03 0.44
C HIS A 186 -16.73 -8.66 0.15
N ALA A 187 -15.56 -8.40 0.74
CA ALA A 187 -14.77 -7.19 0.55
C ALA A 187 -13.76 -7.30 -0.63
N ASN A 188 -14.18 -7.85 -1.77
CA ASN A 188 -13.28 -8.30 -2.84
C ASN A 188 -12.22 -7.28 -3.30
N ASN A 189 -12.61 -6.01 -3.50
CA ASN A 189 -11.63 -5.00 -3.92
C ASN A 189 -10.71 -4.54 -2.79
N PHE A 190 -11.19 -4.57 -1.54
CA PHE A 190 -10.33 -4.32 -0.39
C PHE A 190 -9.24 -5.40 -0.34
N VAL A 191 -9.62 -6.68 -0.41
CA VAL A 191 -8.68 -7.83 -0.44
C VAL A 191 -7.72 -7.77 -1.63
N LYS A 192 -8.22 -7.33 -2.79
CA LYS A 192 -7.40 -7.13 -4.00
C LYS A 192 -6.33 -6.06 -3.79
N TYR A 193 -6.66 -4.94 -3.16
CA TYR A 193 -5.76 -3.80 -3.07
C TYR A 193 -4.86 -3.84 -1.83
N PHE A 194 -5.36 -4.34 -0.71
CA PHE A 194 -4.62 -4.30 0.53
C PHE A 194 -3.99 -5.65 0.87
N SER A 195 -2.68 -5.64 1.04
CA SER A 195 -1.91 -6.77 1.57
C SER A 195 -1.87 -6.63 3.09
N LEU A 196 -2.71 -7.41 3.78
CA LEU A 196 -2.78 -7.37 5.24
C LEU A 196 -1.61 -8.14 5.87
N PRO A 197 -1.19 -7.79 7.10
CA PRO A 197 -0.30 -8.61 7.92
C PRO A 197 -0.75 -10.08 7.99
N PRO A 198 0.19 -11.04 8.03
CA PRO A 198 -0.15 -12.46 8.10
C PRO A 198 -0.69 -12.84 9.49
N GLY A 199 -1.32 -14.01 9.60
CA GLY A 199 -1.79 -14.57 10.87
C GLY A 199 -3.27 -14.32 11.18
N GLY A 200 -3.93 -13.43 10.42
CA GLY A 200 -5.38 -13.25 10.43
C GLY A 200 -6.05 -13.84 9.18
N SER A 201 -7.10 -13.17 8.72
CA SER A 201 -7.83 -13.45 7.48
C SER A 201 -7.61 -12.34 6.44
N ASP A 202 -8.45 -12.35 5.41
CA ASP A 202 -8.51 -11.31 4.38
C ASP A 202 -9.20 -10.01 4.85
N THR A 203 -9.82 -9.99 6.04
CA THR A 203 -10.53 -8.79 6.56
C THR A 203 -10.23 -8.44 8.01
N TYR A 204 -9.63 -9.35 8.80
CA TYR A 204 -9.13 -9.06 10.14
C TYR A 204 -7.68 -9.52 10.28
N TYR A 205 -6.89 -8.78 11.05
CA TYR A 205 -5.46 -9.02 11.20
C TYR A 205 -4.92 -8.31 12.44
N SER A 206 -3.65 -8.53 12.72
CA SER A 206 -2.96 -7.87 13.81
C SER A 206 -1.55 -7.47 13.37
N PHE A 207 -0.96 -6.50 14.07
CA PHE A 207 0.43 -6.14 13.89
C PHE A 207 0.98 -5.47 15.14
N ARG A 208 2.29 -5.52 15.32
CA ARG A 208 2.98 -4.78 16.37
C ARG A 208 3.73 -3.61 15.78
N HIS A 209 3.67 -2.47 16.47
CA HIS A 209 4.54 -1.34 16.21
C HIS A 209 5.00 -0.77 17.54
N GLY A 210 6.31 -0.65 17.73
CA GLY A 210 6.86 -0.28 19.02
C GLY A 210 6.38 -1.22 20.13
N ASN A 211 5.77 -0.65 21.16
CA ASN A 211 5.27 -1.35 22.34
C ASN A 211 3.77 -1.67 22.30
N ALA A 212 3.08 -1.46 21.17
CA ALA A 212 1.64 -1.76 21.08
C ALA A 212 1.34 -2.90 20.12
N GLN A 213 0.43 -3.77 20.55
CA GLN A 213 -0.29 -4.72 19.72
C GLN A 213 -1.56 -4.06 19.16
N PHE A 214 -1.66 -4.00 17.84
CA PHE A 214 -2.87 -3.58 17.14
C PHE A 214 -3.63 -4.81 16.67
N ILE A 215 -4.94 -4.84 16.93
CA ILE A 215 -5.86 -5.89 16.46
C ILE A 215 -6.93 -5.17 15.67
N VAL A 216 -6.95 -5.41 14.36
CA VAL A 216 -7.90 -4.80 13.42
C VAL A 216 -8.93 -5.86 13.06
N VAL A 217 -10.17 -5.59 13.42
CA VAL A 217 -11.29 -6.53 13.28
C VAL A 217 -12.28 -5.97 12.28
N ASP A 218 -12.80 -6.85 11.43
CA ASP A 218 -13.95 -6.56 10.59
C ASP A 218 -15.22 -6.67 11.44
N GLY A 219 -15.91 -5.55 11.64
CA GLY A 219 -17.14 -5.49 12.44
C GLY A 219 -18.38 -6.03 11.72
N HIS A 220 -18.26 -6.43 10.46
CA HIS A 220 -19.38 -6.82 9.59
C HIS A 220 -19.38 -8.32 9.25
N VAL A 221 -18.32 -9.04 9.63
CA VAL A 221 -18.36 -10.50 9.68
C VAL A 221 -19.07 -10.98 10.94
N GLU A 222 -19.63 -12.19 10.87
CA GLU A 222 -20.10 -12.88 12.06
C GLU A 222 -18.95 -13.04 13.05
N ILE A 223 -19.13 -12.53 14.28
CA ILE A 223 -18.15 -12.74 15.36
C ILE A 223 -18.32 -14.17 15.85
N ASP A 224 -17.61 -15.07 15.17
CA ASP A 224 -17.63 -16.50 15.42
C ASP A 224 -16.39 -16.96 16.21
N ASN A 225 -16.31 -18.27 16.46
CA ASN A 225 -15.19 -18.86 17.20
C ASN A 225 -13.82 -18.52 16.58
N PRO A 226 -13.60 -18.61 15.26
CA PRO A 226 -12.37 -18.12 14.63
C PRO A 226 -11.96 -16.70 15.01
N VAL A 227 -12.87 -15.72 14.91
CA VAL A 227 -12.56 -14.31 15.25
C VAL A 227 -12.25 -14.17 16.73
N VAL A 228 -13.04 -14.80 17.61
CA VAL A 228 -12.82 -14.76 19.07
C VAL A 228 -11.49 -15.43 19.44
N CYS A 229 -11.17 -16.59 18.85
CA CYS A 229 -9.91 -17.29 19.05
C CYS A 229 -8.72 -16.44 18.60
N PHE A 230 -8.82 -15.79 17.44
CA PHE A 230 -7.80 -14.88 16.94
C PHE A 230 -7.54 -13.75 17.92
N ILE A 231 -8.59 -13.01 18.32
CA ILE A 231 -8.47 -11.90 19.28
C ILE A 231 -7.86 -12.39 20.60
N SER A 232 -8.36 -13.51 21.14
CA SER A 232 -7.88 -14.08 22.40
C SER A 232 -6.41 -14.49 22.32
N GLN A 233 -5.99 -15.09 21.20
CA GLN A 233 -4.59 -15.45 20.95
C GLN A 233 -3.70 -14.20 20.91
N GLN A 234 -4.10 -13.17 20.18
CA GLN A 234 -3.30 -11.94 20.06
C GLN A 234 -3.16 -11.21 21.40
N ILE A 235 -4.21 -11.18 22.22
CA ILE A 235 -4.16 -10.63 23.59
C ILE A 235 -3.23 -11.47 24.49
N ALA A 236 -3.34 -12.80 24.40
CA ALA A 236 -2.52 -13.71 25.21
C ALA A 236 -1.04 -13.62 24.83
N GLU A 237 -0.71 -13.61 23.53
CA GLU A 237 0.65 -13.45 23.02
C GLU A 237 1.29 -12.15 23.52
N ASP A 238 0.54 -11.05 23.54
CA ASP A 238 1.04 -9.77 24.07
C ASP A 238 1.36 -9.88 25.57
N CYS A 239 0.46 -10.49 26.35
CA CYS A 239 0.67 -10.75 27.79
C CYS A 239 1.90 -11.63 28.08
N PHE A 240 2.19 -12.64 27.25
CA PHE A 240 3.39 -13.47 27.41
C PHE A 240 4.67 -12.77 26.96
N ASN A 241 4.60 -11.97 25.91
CA ASN A 241 5.74 -11.21 25.41
C ASN A 241 6.17 -10.10 26.39
N GLU A 242 5.22 -9.46 27.08
CA GLU A 242 5.56 -8.51 28.17
C GLU A 242 6.34 -9.18 29.30
N LYS A 243 5.96 -10.41 29.69
CA LYS A 243 6.64 -11.16 30.77
C LYS A 243 8.05 -11.62 30.42
N LEU A 244 8.37 -11.78 29.13
CA LEU A 244 9.71 -12.16 28.67
C LEU A 244 10.65 -10.96 28.55
N MET A 245 10.11 -9.73 28.56
CA MET A 245 10.86 -8.47 28.43
C MET A 245 11.02 -7.73 29.77
N ALA A 246 10.37 -8.21 30.84
CA ALA A 246 10.48 -7.72 32.22
C ALA A 246 11.48 -8.56 33.03
#